data_AF-A0A7X7J437-F1
#
_entry.id   AF-A0A7X7J437-F1
#
_cell.length_a   1.000
_cell.length_b   1.000
_cell.length_c   1.000
_cell.angle_alpha   90.00
_cell.angle_beta   90.00
_cell.angle_gamma   90.00
#
_symmetry.space_group_name_H-M   'P 1'
#
loop_
_entity.id
_entity.type
_entity.pdbx_description
1 polymer ?
#
loop_
_entity_poly.entity_id
_entity_poly.type
_entity_poly.pdbx_seq_one_letter_code
_entity_poly.pdbx_strand_id
1 'polypeptide(L)' 'MSAIVEKMEGDLYVVICNNCMHYNRKKGIACKAFPERIPDIIFDKNKHDTVIEGQEGDYVFKKKK' A
#
# COMPACT_ATOMS: atom_id res chain seq x y z
N MET A 1 8.89 29.30 18.13
CA MET A 1 8.65 28.02 17.44
C MET A 1 7.18 27.99 17.09
N SER A 2 6.82 28.53 15.93
CA SER A 2 5.44 28.63 15.47
C SER A 2 5.28 27.67 14.30
N ALA A 3 4.42 26.67 14.49
CA ALA A 3 4.13 25.62 13.54
C ALA A 3 3.62 26.22 12.23
N ILE A 4 4.47 26.17 11.21
CA ILE A 4 4.09 26.37 9.83
C ILE A 4 3.49 25.02 9.40
N VAL A 5 2.17 24.86 9.58
CA VAL A 5 1.44 23.77 8.93
C VAL A 5 1.27 24.16 7.47
N GLU A 6 2.31 23.89 6.69
CA GLU A 6 2.27 24.00 5.23
C GLU A 6 1.19 23.06 4.70
N LYS A 7 0.34 23.63 3.86
CA LYS A 7 -0.74 22.97 3.13
C LYS A 7 -0.17 21.76 2.38
N MET A 8 -0.57 20.55 2.76
CA MET A 8 -0.39 19.36 1.92
C MET A 8 -1.49 19.34 0.85
N GLU A 9 -1.21 19.99 -0.27
CA GLU A 9 -1.95 19.83 -1.51
C GLU A 9 -1.76 18.39 -2.01
N GLY A 10 -2.74 17.53 -1.75
CA GLY A 10 -3.15 16.41 -2.62
C GLY A 10 -2.08 15.67 -3.42
N ASP A 11 -0.91 15.37 -2.84
CA ASP A 11 0.04 14.45 -3.44
C ASP A 11 -0.64 13.08 -3.48
N LEU A 12 -1.21 12.79 -4.64
CA LEU A 12 -1.70 11.49 -5.03
C LEU A 12 -0.46 10.59 -5.15
N TYR A 13 0.13 10.21 -4.01
CA TYR A 13 1.19 9.23 -3.94
C TYR A 13 0.70 8.05 -4.78
N VAL A 14 1.40 7.78 -5.90
CA VAL A 14 1.08 6.64 -6.75
C VAL A 14 1.53 5.41 -5.98
N VAL A 15 0.66 4.98 -5.07
CA VAL A 15 0.90 3.78 -4.25
C VAL A 15 0.92 2.60 -5.21
N ILE A 16 2.02 1.85 -5.18
CA ILE A 16 2.24 0.65 -5.99
C ILE A 16 1.08 -0.35 -5.86
N CYS A 17 0.43 -0.37 -4.69
CA CYS A 17 -0.79 -1.12 -4.42
C CYS A 17 -1.88 -0.87 -5.47
N ASN A 18 -2.13 0.37 -5.91
CA ASN A 18 -3.17 0.67 -6.90
C ASN A 18 -3.00 -0.12 -8.21
N ASN A 19 -1.74 -0.40 -8.57
CA ASN A 19 -1.34 -1.16 -9.75
C ASN A 19 -1.15 -2.65 -9.48
N CYS A 20 -1.32 -3.13 -8.24
CA CYS A 20 -1.10 -4.51 -7.85
C CYS A 20 -2.34 -5.37 -8.10
N MET A 21 -2.19 -6.56 -8.70
CA MET A 21 -3.26 -7.53 -8.93
C MET A 21 -3.94 -7.99 -7.64
N HIS A 22 -3.23 -7.94 -6.51
CA HIS A 22 -3.75 -8.33 -5.20
C HIS A 22 -4.56 -7.21 -4.51
N TYR A 23 -4.44 -5.98 -5.01
CA TYR A 23 -5.12 -4.82 -4.45
C TYR A 23 -6.51 -4.65 -5.07
N ASN A 24 -7.52 -4.67 -4.22
CA ASN A 24 -8.91 -4.51 -4.63
C ASN A 24 -9.59 -3.37 -3.88
N ARG A 25 -9.65 -2.19 -4.53
CA ARG A 25 -10.30 -1.00 -4.01
C ARG A 25 -11.81 -1.19 -3.73
N LYS A 26 -12.46 -2.17 -4.36
CA LYS A 26 -13.92 -2.39 -4.23
C LYS A 26 -14.31 -3.28 -3.05
N LYS A 27 -13.37 -4.00 -2.42
CA LYS A 27 -13.68 -5.01 -1.39
C LYS A 27 -13.45 -4.57 0.05
N GLY A 28 -13.23 -3.27 0.31
CA GLY A 28 -13.01 -2.70 1.64
C GLY A 28 -11.63 -3.05 2.20
N ILE A 29 -11.34 -4.34 2.31
CA ILE A 29 -10.05 -4.90 2.68
C ILE A 29 -9.13 -4.86 1.45
N ALA A 30 -8.14 -3.97 1.52
CA ALA A 30 -7.52 -3.44 0.32
C ALA A 30 -6.40 -4.32 -0.28
N CYS A 31 -5.98 -5.43 0.33
CA CYS A 31 -5.02 -6.36 -0.27
C CYS A 31 -5.29 -7.81 0.14
N LYS A 32 -5.19 -8.77 -0.80
CA LYS A 32 -5.34 -10.20 -0.48
C LYS A 32 -4.27 -10.71 0.50
N ALA A 33 -3.08 -10.11 0.49
CA ALA A 33 -1.99 -10.47 1.41
C ALA A 33 -2.20 -9.94 2.83
N PHE A 34 -3.03 -8.90 2.99
CA PHE A 34 -3.23 -8.22 4.26
C PHE A 34 -4.72 -7.97 4.45
N PRO A 35 -5.47 -8.99 4.91
CA PRO A 35 -6.91 -8.88 5.02
C PRO A 35 -7.36 -7.91 6.12
N GLU A 36 -6.52 -7.62 7.11
CA GLU A 36 -6.88 -6.70 8.19
C GLU A 36 -6.36 -5.28 7.92
N ARG A 37 -5.04 -5.14 7.68
CA ARG A 37 -4.39 -3.85 7.42
C ARG A 37 -3.10 -4.03 6.64
N ILE A 38 -2.91 -3.22 5.61
CA ILE A 38 -1.63 -3.15 4.89
C ILE A 38 -0.60 -2.40 5.76
N PRO A 39 0.58 -2.98 6.04
CA PRO A 39 1.63 -2.33 6.81
C PRO A 39 2.12 -1.02 6.18
N ASP A 40 2.37 0.00 7.02
CA ASP A 40 2.82 1.33 6.57
C ASP A 40 4.16 1.26 5.81
N ILE A 41 5.02 0.30 6.16
CA ILE A 41 6.33 0.07 5.51
C ILE A 41 6.23 -0.18 4.00
N ILE A 42 5.09 -0.69 3.51
CA ILE A 42 4.85 -0.91 2.08
C ILE A 42 4.60 0.41 1.36
N PHE A 43 3.92 1.35 2.04
CA PHE A 43 3.67 2.69 1.53
C PHE A 43 4.95 3.53 1.61
N ASP A 44 5.70 3.45 2.71
CA ASP A 44 6.96 4.18 2.89
C ASP A 44 8.01 3.80 1.84
N LYS A 45 8.16 2.50 1.55
CA LYS A 45 9.12 2.00 0.55
C LYS A 45 8.55 1.99 -0.87
N ASN A 46 7.23 2.17 -1.00
CA ASN A 46 6.47 1.96 -2.23
C ASN A 46 6.85 0.66 -2.98
N LYS A 47 7.12 -0.42 -2.24
CA LYS A 47 7.70 -1.67 -2.75
C LYS A 47 7.12 -2.86 -1.98
N HIS A 48 6.94 -3.99 -2.68
CA HIS A 48 6.52 -5.26 -2.09
C HIS A 48 7.06 -6.41 -2.94
N ASP A 49 8.37 -6.60 -2.98
CA ASP A 49 9.03 -7.64 -3.79
C ASP A 49 9.32 -8.94 -3.03
N THR A 50 9.16 -8.92 -1.72
CA THR A 50 9.34 -10.08 -0.84
C THR A 50 8.11 -10.29 0.03
N VAL A 51 7.94 -11.52 0.52
CA VAL A 51 6.97 -11.83 1.58
C VAL A 51 7.38 -11.08 2.85
N ILE A 52 6.42 -10.43 3.50
CA ILE A 52 6.61 -9.66 4.73
C ILE A 52 5.93 -10.42 5.87
N GLU A 53 6.46 -10.31 7.08
CA GLU A 53 5.87 -10.90 8.28
C GLU A 53 4.42 -10.42 8.49
N GLY A 54 3.54 -11.35 8.86
CA GLY A 54 2.12 -11.07 9.10
C GLY A 54 1.24 -10.98 7.85
N GLN A 55 1.78 -11.26 6.65
CA GLN A 55 0.96 -11.39 5.44
C GLN A 55 0.39 -12.81 5.29
N GLU A 56 -0.81 -12.94 4.72
CA GLU A 56 -1.39 -14.23 4.35
C GLU A 56 -0.83 -14.74 3.02
N GLY A 57 -0.15 -15.89 3.04
CA GLY A 57 0.39 -16.54 1.84
C GLY A 57 1.51 -15.76 1.14
N ASP A 58 1.89 -16.23 -0.05
CA ASP A 58 3.12 -15.78 -0.72
C ASP A 58 2.87 -14.72 -1.80
N TYR A 59 2.04 -13.72 -1.50
CA TYR A 59 1.74 -12.64 -2.44
C TYR A 59 2.83 -11.57 -2.43
N VAL A 60 3.43 -11.34 -3.59
CA VAL A 60 4.32 -10.19 -3.85
C VAL A 60 3.67 -9.26 -4.89
N PHE A 61 4.24 -8.08 -5.09
CA PHE A 61 3.76 -7.13 -6.09
C PHE A 61 3.71 -7.77 -7.47
N LYS A 62 2.54 -7.71 -8.08
CA LYS A 62 2.31 -8.15 -9.45
C LYS A 62 1.46 -7.10 -10.15
N LYS A 63 1.98 -6.50 -11.22
CA LYS A 63 1.28 -5.45 -11.96
C LYS A 63 -0.01 -6.00 -12.59
N LYS A 64 -1.11 -5.25 -12.51
CA LYS A 64 -2.33 -5.51 -13.30
C LYS A 64 -1.97 -5.48 -14.80
N LYS A 65 -2.40 -6.50 -15.54
CA LYS A 65 -2.33 -6.50 -17.01
C LYS A 65 -3.36 -5.54 -17.58
#